data_AF-A0A8B8E7H9-F1
#
_entry.id   AF-A0A8B8E7H9-F1
#
_cell.length_a   1.000
_cell.length_b   1.000
_cell.length_c   1.000
_cell.angle_alpha   90.00
_cell.angle_beta   90.00
_cell.angle_gamma   90.00
#
_symmetry.space_group_name_H-M   'P 1'
#
loop_
_entity.id
_entity.type
_entity.pdbx_description
1 polymer ?
#
loop_
_entity_poly.entity_id
_entity_poly.type
_entity_poly.pdbx_seq_one_letter_code
_entity_poly.pdbx_strand_id
1 'polypeptide(L)'
;MASDDRFSMTTEKYLARHHVLVYMEDAVAQLLEHREENSKINPIKFLCEYFNSVRDGNHTMFREYSYIHATPHNRASFVRLFWKCYRQIGKKGDLLSIQEYHSLLSLLCSDFPFEPVQKTAKIILLDDALDCLISFSDFIYAFQVQFYFEEFIEKSHEMYQSLHQTQRSPRDPVVVPSGSDDTKVHQNSHHPGDGVDATQYFRAIYPLCDRSNFSTPPVNVLKEILFNVPRVSFYGFLMSIAKSERINEHIGRLPSKAELLEGADADLTVQEATIQNHVSPTVRLSNSTNTNTKSKAHPISATNPTEAPQNVYPTQRPPSANQRKTPPSRSGAVNNSFKVRRGAVKKDSTDESSSDDTEESSDTN
;
A
#
# COMPACT_ATOMS: atom_id res chain seq x y z
N MET A 1 24.22 -11.91 6.35
CA MET A 1 23.57 -13.13 6.90
C MET A 1 24.27 -14.33 6.30
N ALA A 2 24.74 -15.26 7.13
CA ALA A 2 25.28 -16.51 6.65
C ALA A 2 24.19 -17.21 5.82
N SER A 3 24.53 -17.57 4.58
CA SER A 3 23.75 -18.51 3.80
C SER A 3 23.60 -19.78 4.64
N ASP A 4 22.44 -19.97 5.27
CA ASP A 4 21.97 -21.32 5.57
C ASP A 4 22.23 -22.13 4.30
N ASP A 5 23.08 -23.15 4.42
CA ASP A 5 23.53 -23.90 3.27
C ASP A 5 22.28 -24.39 2.55
N ARG A 6 22.02 -23.89 1.34
CA ARG A 6 20.75 -24.17 0.62
C ARG A 6 20.56 -25.67 0.43
N PHE A 7 21.66 -26.42 0.51
CA PHE A 7 21.75 -27.87 0.42
C PHE A 7 21.55 -28.60 1.76
N SER A 8 21.55 -27.91 2.90
CA SER A 8 21.30 -28.50 4.23
C SER A 8 19.84 -28.39 4.68
N MET A 9 18.99 -27.72 3.91
CA MET A 9 17.56 -27.57 4.19
C MET A 9 16.75 -28.75 3.60
N THR A 10 15.65 -29.13 4.25
CA THR A 10 14.71 -30.08 3.65
C THR A 10 14.01 -29.45 2.44
N THR A 11 13.54 -30.29 1.52
CA THR A 11 12.81 -29.85 0.31
C THR A 11 11.64 -28.95 0.66
N GLU A 12 10.84 -29.32 1.66
CA GLU A 12 9.66 -28.57 2.10
C GLU A 12 10.05 -27.19 2.63
N LYS A 13 11.13 -27.13 3.43
CA LYS A 13 11.63 -25.88 3.99
C LYS A 13 12.19 -24.96 2.91
N TYR A 14 12.85 -25.52 1.89
CA TYR A 14 13.34 -24.76 0.74
C TYR A 14 12.19 -24.18 -0.09
N LEU A 15 11.21 -25.01 -0.45
CA LEU A 15 10.05 -24.59 -1.24
C LEU A 15 9.25 -23.50 -0.54
N ALA A 16 9.02 -23.66 0.78
CA ALA A 16 8.33 -22.67 1.61
C ALA A 16 9.14 -21.36 1.70
N ARG A 17 10.44 -21.43 1.99
CA ARG A 17 11.31 -20.25 2.13
C ARG A 17 11.41 -19.41 0.86
N HIS A 18 11.37 -20.05 -0.30
CA HIS A 18 11.50 -19.38 -1.60
C HIS A 18 10.17 -19.17 -2.32
N HIS A 19 9.04 -19.50 -1.68
CA HIS A 19 7.69 -19.38 -2.25
C HIS A 19 7.55 -20.03 -3.63
N VAL A 20 8.30 -21.09 -3.90
CA VAL A 20 8.38 -21.71 -5.24
C VAL A 20 7.02 -22.23 -5.68
N LEU A 21 6.26 -22.81 -4.76
CA LEU A 21 4.93 -23.36 -5.04
C LEU A 21 3.96 -22.29 -5.53
N VAL A 22 4.00 -21.08 -4.96
CA VAL A 22 3.15 -19.96 -5.40
C VAL A 22 3.35 -19.65 -6.89
N TYR A 23 4.60 -19.61 -7.34
CA TYR A 23 4.90 -19.35 -8.75
C TYR A 23 4.60 -20.55 -9.66
N MET A 24 4.84 -21.77 -9.18
CA MET A 24 4.56 -22.98 -9.95
C MET A 24 3.05 -23.18 -10.16
N GLU A 25 2.25 -23.03 -9.11
CA GLU A 25 0.79 -23.13 -9.16
C GLU A 25 0.21 -22.08 -10.10
N ASP A 26 0.68 -20.84 -9.97
CA ASP A 26 0.25 -19.76 -10.85
C ASP A 26 0.67 -19.97 -12.32
N ALA A 27 1.91 -20.37 -12.57
CA ALA A 27 2.39 -20.65 -13.93
C ALA A 27 1.59 -21.77 -14.60
N VAL A 28 1.25 -22.82 -13.85
CA VAL A 28 0.45 -23.94 -14.37
C VAL A 28 -0.99 -23.50 -14.60
N ALA A 29 -1.60 -22.75 -13.67
CA ALA A 29 -2.96 -22.23 -13.84
C ALA A 29 -3.08 -21.38 -15.12
N GLN A 30 -2.17 -20.42 -15.31
CA GLN A 30 -2.15 -19.58 -16.51
C GLN A 30 -1.86 -20.37 -17.80
N LEU A 31 -0.99 -21.38 -17.73
CA LEU A 31 -0.72 -22.22 -18.89
C LEU A 31 -1.97 -23.00 -19.32
N LEU A 32 -2.72 -23.54 -18.36
CA LEU A 32 -3.95 -24.29 -18.63
C LEU A 32 -5.00 -23.38 -19.25
N GLU A 33 -5.23 -22.20 -18.67
CA GLU A 33 -6.17 -21.19 -19.19
C GLU A 33 -5.82 -20.79 -20.63
N HIS A 34 -4.55 -20.46 -20.92
CA HIS A 34 -4.17 -20.12 -22.30
C HIS A 34 -4.25 -21.28 -23.28
N ARG A 35 -4.03 -22.51 -22.81
CA ARG A 35 -4.13 -23.68 -23.69
C ARG A 35 -5.56 -23.93 -24.13
N GLU A 36 -6.55 -23.57 -23.30
CA GLU A 36 -7.97 -23.60 -23.67
C GLU A 36 -8.27 -22.60 -24.80
N GLU A 37 -7.66 -21.41 -24.75
CA GLU A 37 -7.81 -20.38 -25.78
C GLU A 37 -6.96 -20.65 -27.05
N ASN A 38 -5.81 -21.31 -26.88
CA ASN A 38 -4.85 -21.56 -27.95
C ASN A 38 -4.18 -22.94 -27.80
N SER A 39 -4.70 -23.91 -28.56
CA SER A 39 -4.24 -25.30 -28.54
C SER A 39 -2.82 -25.54 -29.06
N LYS A 40 -2.16 -24.53 -29.65
CA LYS A 40 -0.79 -24.64 -30.21
C LYS A 40 0.31 -24.14 -29.27
N ILE A 41 -0.03 -23.75 -28.04
CA ILE A 41 0.96 -23.25 -27.09
C ILE A 41 2.00 -24.32 -26.78
N ASN A 42 3.26 -23.91 -26.79
CA ASN A 42 4.38 -24.72 -26.33
C ASN A 42 4.57 -24.48 -24.81
N PRO A 43 4.27 -25.49 -23.94
CA PRO A 43 4.37 -25.34 -22.49
C PRO A 43 5.76 -24.90 -22.01
N ILE A 44 6.82 -25.43 -22.63
CA ILE A 44 8.20 -25.15 -22.21
C ILE A 44 8.54 -23.68 -22.47
N LYS A 45 8.14 -23.17 -23.64
CA LYS A 45 8.35 -21.76 -23.99
C LYS A 45 7.55 -20.85 -23.06
N PHE A 46 6.28 -21.19 -22.80
CA PHE A 46 5.44 -20.43 -21.87
C PHE A 46 6.05 -20.35 -20.46
N LEU A 47 6.44 -21.48 -19.88
CA LEU A 47 7.03 -21.52 -18.53
C LEU A 47 8.36 -20.75 -18.48
N CYS A 48 9.19 -20.85 -19.53
CA CYS A 48 10.42 -20.08 -19.62
C CYS A 48 10.15 -18.57 -19.59
N GLU A 49 9.18 -18.10 -20.38
CA GLU A 49 8.77 -16.69 -20.40
C GLU A 49 8.18 -16.23 -19.06
N TYR A 50 7.34 -17.05 -18.44
CA TYR A 50 6.79 -16.77 -17.12
C TYR A 50 7.90 -16.57 -16.07
N PHE A 51 8.84 -17.51 -15.95
CA PHE A 51 9.90 -17.40 -14.95
C PHE A 51 10.92 -16.30 -15.26
N ASN A 52 11.12 -15.95 -16.54
CA ASN A 52 11.86 -14.74 -16.90
C ASN A 52 11.13 -13.48 -16.43
N SER A 53 9.81 -13.41 -16.62
CA SER A 53 8.97 -12.31 -16.12
C SER A 53 9.03 -12.19 -14.60
N VAL A 54 8.97 -13.32 -13.88
CA VAL A 54 9.14 -13.37 -12.42
C VAL A 54 10.53 -12.85 -12.01
N ARG A 55 11.60 -13.35 -12.63
CA ARG A 55 12.97 -12.90 -12.35
C ARG A 55 13.10 -11.38 -12.52
N ASP A 56 12.55 -10.86 -13.61
CA ASP A 56 12.68 -9.45 -13.99
C ASP A 56 11.70 -8.54 -13.21
N GLY A 57 10.73 -9.13 -12.51
CA GLY A 57 9.76 -8.43 -11.66
C GLY A 57 8.60 -7.81 -12.43
N ASN A 58 8.26 -8.33 -13.62
CA ASN A 58 7.15 -7.83 -14.45
C ASN A 58 5.84 -8.62 -14.25
N HIS A 59 5.90 -9.75 -13.56
CA HIS A 59 4.80 -10.69 -13.35
C HIS A 59 3.65 -10.17 -12.48
N THR A 60 3.79 -8.99 -11.86
CA THR A 60 2.78 -8.39 -10.98
C THR A 60 1.82 -7.43 -11.70
N MET A 61 2.03 -7.17 -12.98
CA MET A 61 1.23 -6.23 -13.75
C MET A 61 -0.20 -6.76 -13.98
N PHE A 62 -1.22 -5.97 -13.67
CA PHE A 62 -2.64 -6.33 -13.80
C PHE A 62 -3.05 -7.62 -13.07
N ARG A 63 -2.41 -7.89 -11.93
CA ARG A 63 -2.72 -9.02 -11.07
C ARG A 63 -3.60 -8.59 -9.90
N GLU A 64 -4.34 -9.55 -9.37
CA GLU A 64 -5.17 -9.37 -8.19
C GLU A 64 -4.33 -9.08 -6.94
N TYR A 65 -4.94 -8.43 -5.94
CA TYR A 65 -4.28 -8.06 -4.70
C TYR A 65 -3.67 -9.27 -3.98
N SER A 66 -4.43 -10.37 -3.93
CA SER A 66 -4.03 -11.63 -3.31
C SER A 66 -2.67 -12.12 -3.85
N TYR A 67 -2.46 -12.03 -5.17
CA TYR A 67 -1.23 -12.47 -5.81
C TYR A 67 -0.08 -11.50 -5.57
N ILE A 68 -0.29 -10.19 -5.76
CA ILE A 68 0.79 -9.20 -5.55
C ILE A 68 1.25 -9.16 -4.09
N HIS A 69 0.37 -9.52 -3.15
CA HIS A 69 0.63 -9.58 -1.72
C HIS A 69 1.27 -10.90 -1.27
N ALA A 70 1.14 -11.98 -2.03
CA ALA A 70 1.47 -13.34 -1.58
C ALA A 70 2.95 -13.58 -1.18
N THR A 71 3.89 -12.84 -1.77
CA THR A 71 5.33 -13.05 -1.51
C THR A 71 6.09 -11.72 -1.39
N PRO A 72 7.20 -11.68 -0.64
CA PRO A 72 8.04 -10.48 -0.58
C PRO A 72 8.52 -10.00 -1.96
N HIS A 73 8.84 -10.94 -2.85
CA HIS A 73 9.28 -10.61 -4.21
C HIS A 73 8.15 -10.02 -5.06
N ASN A 74 6.91 -10.49 -4.90
CA ASN A 74 5.74 -9.90 -5.56
C ASN A 74 5.52 -8.48 -5.04
N ARG A 75 5.52 -8.28 -3.71
CA ARG A 75 5.32 -6.96 -3.10
C ARG A 75 6.35 -5.95 -3.59
N ALA A 76 7.63 -6.33 -3.57
CA ALA A 76 8.72 -5.46 -4.02
C ALA A 76 8.68 -5.19 -5.54
N SER A 77 8.28 -6.19 -6.35
CA SER A 77 8.11 -6.03 -7.80
C SER A 77 6.95 -5.09 -8.13
N PHE A 78 5.84 -5.19 -7.40
CA PHE A 78 4.69 -4.30 -7.56
C PHE A 78 5.01 -2.84 -7.19
N VAL A 79 5.75 -2.61 -6.10
CA VAL A 79 6.27 -1.28 -5.74
C VAL A 79 7.13 -0.70 -6.86
N ARG A 80 8.01 -1.51 -7.46
CA ARG A 80 8.83 -1.10 -8.60
C ARG A 80 7.99 -0.79 -9.84
N LEU A 81 6.96 -1.58 -10.12
CA LEU A 81 6.02 -1.33 -11.21
C LEU A 81 5.32 0.02 -11.02
N PHE A 82 4.76 0.28 -9.83
CA PHE A 82 4.14 1.55 -9.49
C PHE A 82 5.11 2.72 -9.69
N TRP A 83 6.36 2.57 -9.21
CA TRP A 83 7.40 3.57 -9.44
C TRP A 83 7.64 3.84 -10.92
N LYS A 84 7.82 2.78 -11.74
CA LYS A 84 8.05 2.93 -13.18
C LYS A 84 6.91 3.67 -13.88
N CYS A 85 5.66 3.34 -13.56
CA CYS A 85 4.48 3.93 -14.19
C CYS A 85 4.28 5.41 -13.81
N TYR A 86 4.56 5.79 -12.56
CA TYR A 86 4.12 7.08 -12.03
C TYR A 86 5.22 8.02 -11.56
N ARG A 87 6.51 7.66 -11.69
CA ARG A 87 7.64 8.54 -11.31
C ARG A 87 7.59 9.95 -11.92
N GLN A 88 6.93 10.11 -13.07
CA GLN A 88 6.75 11.41 -13.73
C GLN A 88 5.90 12.39 -12.91
N ILE A 89 4.99 11.90 -12.05
CA ILE A 89 4.26 12.73 -11.09
C ILE A 89 5.25 13.39 -10.12
N GLY A 90 6.18 12.59 -9.59
CA GLY A 90 7.26 13.09 -8.73
C GLY A 90 8.18 14.09 -9.44
N LYS A 91 8.53 13.86 -10.72
CA LYS A 91 9.35 14.80 -11.50
C LYS A 91 8.70 16.17 -11.66
N LYS A 92 7.37 16.21 -11.79
CA LYS A 92 6.61 17.47 -11.88
C LYS A 92 6.47 18.20 -10.55
N GLY A 93 6.72 17.50 -9.44
CA GLY A 93 6.53 18.04 -8.09
C GLY A 93 5.08 18.05 -7.63
N ASP A 94 4.20 17.30 -8.30
CA ASP A 94 2.79 17.20 -7.92
C ASP A 94 2.67 16.49 -6.56
N LEU A 95 1.87 17.08 -5.66
CA LEU A 95 1.50 16.46 -4.39
C LEU A 95 0.11 15.87 -4.53
N LEU A 96 -0.08 14.64 -4.05
CA LEU A 96 -1.34 13.92 -4.18
C LEU A 96 -1.90 13.56 -2.80
N SER A 97 -3.22 13.52 -2.71
CA SER A 97 -3.96 13.00 -1.58
C SER A 97 -3.87 11.47 -1.50
N ILE A 98 -4.21 10.91 -0.34
CA ILE A 98 -4.27 9.46 -0.11
C ILE A 98 -5.22 8.77 -1.10
N GLN A 99 -6.35 9.43 -1.45
CA GLN A 99 -7.34 8.91 -2.39
C GLN A 99 -6.80 8.85 -3.82
N GLU A 100 -6.00 9.84 -4.22
CA GLU A 100 -5.37 9.86 -5.54
C GLU A 100 -4.30 8.76 -5.65
N TYR A 101 -3.48 8.54 -4.61
CA TYR A 101 -2.53 7.42 -4.59
C TYR A 101 -3.23 6.06 -4.65
N HIS A 102 -4.32 5.88 -3.90
CA HIS A 102 -5.13 4.67 -3.98
C HIS A 102 -5.68 4.46 -5.39
N SER A 103 -6.21 5.51 -6.01
CA SER A 103 -6.71 5.45 -7.40
C SER A 103 -5.61 5.01 -8.38
N LEU A 104 -4.39 5.52 -8.25
CA LEU A 104 -3.25 5.12 -9.09
C LEU A 104 -2.84 3.66 -8.89
N LEU A 105 -2.89 3.16 -7.66
CA LEU A 105 -2.65 1.75 -7.34
C LEU A 105 -3.76 0.87 -7.94
N SER A 106 -5.01 1.32 -7.85
CA SER A 106 -6.17 0.62 -8.41
C SER A 106 -6.15 0.52 -9.94
N LEU A 107 -5.46 1.42 -10.63
CA LEU A 107 -5.23 1.29 -12.09
C LEU A 107 -4.31 0.12 -12.44
N LEU A 108 -3.41 -0.29 -11.53
CA LEU A 108 -2.49 -1.42 -11.72
C LEU A 108 -3.03 -2.74 -11.14
N CYS A 109 -3.87 -2.66 -10.10
CA CYS A 109 -4.47 -3.76 -9.39
C CYS A 109 -5.91 -3.36 -8.99
N SER A 110 -6.92 -3.82 -9.74
CA SER A 110 -8.29 -3.30 -9.63
C SER A 110 -8.95 -3.52 -8.27
N ASP A 111 -8.53 -4.53 -7.53
CA ASP A 111 -9.00 -4.90 -6.20
C ASP A 111 -8.07 -4.42 -5.06
N PHE A 112 -7.16 -3.48 -5.35
CA PHE A 112 -6.21 -2.99 -4.33
C PHE A 112 -6.94 -2.35 -3.14
N PRO A 113 -6.71 -2.81 -1.90
CA PRO A 113 -7.39 -2.31 -0.71
C PRO A 113 -6.89 -0.92 -0.31
N PHE A 114 -7.75 -0.15 0.36
CA PHE A 114 -7.39 1.20 0.81
C PHE A 114 -6.45 1.20 2.03
N GLU A 115 -6.53 0.16 2.87
CA GLU A 115 -5.83 0.08 4.15
C GLU A 115 -4.30 0.26 4.05
N PRO A 116 -3.56 -0.40 3.14
CA PRO A 116 -2.12 -0.18 3.01
C PRO A 116 -1.75 1.27 2.67
N VAL A 117 -2.60 1.97 1.90
CA VAL A 117 -2.39 3.37 1.52
C VAL A 117 -2.59 4.28 2.74
N GLN A 118 -3.60 4.00 3.56
CA GLN A 118 -3.82 4.71 4.82
C GLN A 118 -2.67 4.48 5.81
N LYS A 119 -2.23 3.23 6.00
CA LYS A 119 -1.08 2.90 6.86
C LYS A 119 0.18 3.64 6.39
N THR A 120 0.40 3.71 5.08
CA THR A 120 1.50 4.48 4.47
C THR A 120 1.42 5.97 4.80
N ALA A 121 0.24 6.57 4.65
CA ALA A 121 0.06 7.99 4.97
C ALA A 121 0.32 8.28 6.46
N LYS A 122 -0.09 7.39 7.36
CA LYS A 122 0.23 7.50 8.80
C LYS A 122 1.73 7.46 9.08
N ILE A 123 2.51 6.70 8.31
CA ILE A 123 3.99 6.76 8.42
C ILE A 123 4.46 8.18 8.07
N ILE A 124 4.02 8.71 6.92
CA ILE A 124 4.51 9.98 6.36
C ILE A 124 4.13 11.18 7.22
N LEU A 125 2.86 11.21 7.62
CA LEU A 125 2.26 12.30 8.35
C LEU A 125 2.36 12.09 9.87
N LEU A 126 3.06 11.03 10.31
CA LEU A 126 3.26 10.68 11.72
C LEU A 126 1.94 10.48 12.50
N ASP A 127 0.93 9.93 11.82
CA ASP A 127 -0.47 9.79 12.29
C ASP A 127 -1.21 11.12 12.50
N ASP A 128 -0.61 12.24 12.09
CA ASP A 128 -1.25 13.56 12.09
C ASP A 128 -1.92 13.86 10.74
N ALA A 129 -2.97 14.69 10.76
CA ALA A 129 -3.64 15.32 9.62
C ALA A 129 -3.61 14.55 8.27
N LEU A 130 -4.36 13.44 8.16
CA LEU A 130 -4.45 12.61 6.94
C LEU A 130 -4.98 13.32 5.67
N ASP A 131 -5.42 14.57 5.79
CA ASP A 131 -5.88 15.41 4.68
C ASP A 131 -4.72 16.13 3.96
N CYS A 132 -3.49 16.02 4.45
CA CYS A 132 -2.33 16.61 3.79
C CYS A 132 -1.97 15.90 2.48
N LEU A 133 -1.52 16.69 1.50
CA LEU A 133 -0.99 16.16 0.25
C LEU A 133 0.44 15.64 0.46
N ILE A 134 0.76 14.52 -0.19
CA ILE A 134 1.99 13.77 0.00
C ILE A 134 2.79 13.76 -1.31
N SER A 135 4.10 13.97 -1.20
CA SER A 135 5.01 13.89 -2.35
C SER A 135 5.20 12.46 -2.82
N PHE A 136 5.41 12.27 -4.13
CA PHE A 136 5.63 10.93 -4.69
C PHE A 136 6.82 10.20 -4.05
N SER A 137 7.90 10.93 -3.76
CA SER A 137 9.10 10.36 -3.12
C SER A 137 8.82 9.87 -1.71
N ASP A 138 8.08 10.64 -0.90
CA ASP A 138 7.76 10.23 0.46
C ASP A 138 6.76 9.06 0.44
N PHE A 139 5.78 9.11 -0.46
CA PHE A 139 4.82 8.03 -0.64
C PHE A 139 5.50 6.71 -0.99
N ILE A 140 6.34 6.68 -2.02
CA ILE A 140 6.84 5.41 -2.56
C ILE A 140 7.77 4.68 -1.59
N TYR A 141 8.61 5.40 -0.84
CA TYR A 141 9.49 4.79 0.15
C TYR A 141 8.74 4.33 1.40
N ALA A 142 7.77 5.11 1.88
CA ALA A 142 6.92 4.68 2.99
C ALA A 142 6.02 3.50 2.57
N PHE A 143 5.47 3.52 1.36
CA PHE A 143 4.66 2.43 0.80
C PHE A 143 5.49 1.16 0.64
N GLN A 144 6.74 1.28 0.16
CA GLN A 144 7.67 0.16 0.08
C GLN A 144 7.84 -0.51 1.45
N VAL A 145 8.09 0.27 2.50
CA VAL A 145 8.25 -0.26 3.87
C VAL A 145 6.95 -0.88 4.37
N GLN A 146 5.83 -0.15 4.26
CA GLN A 146 4.53 -0.59 4.73
C GLN A 146 4.08 -1.90 4.08
N PHE A 147 4.31 -2.04 2.77
CA PHE A 147 3.86 -3.20 2.01
C PHE A 147 4.84 -4.37 2.15
N TYR A 148 6.15 -4.13 2.04
CA TYR A 148 7.15 -5.20 2.08
C TYR A 148 7.33 -5.83 3.47
N PHE A 149 7.27 -5.02 4.54
CA PHE A 149 7.48 -5.47 5.92
C PHE A 149 6.19 -5.53 6.74
N GLU A 150 5.03 -5.68 6.10
CA GLU A 150 3.73 -5.60 6.77
C GLU A 150 3.65 -6.44 8.06
N GLU A 151 4.00 -7.72 8.00
CA GLU A 151 3.91 -8.64 9.13
C GLU A 151 4.88 -8.25 10.27
N PHE A 152 6.04 -7.70 9.91
CA PHE A 152 6.99 -7.17 10.88
C PHE A 152 6.42 -5.92 11.55
N ILE A 153 5.85 -5.01 10.77
CA ILE A 153 5.29 -3.75 11.25
C ILE A 153 4.14 -4.03 12.23
N GLU A 154 3.23 -4.94 11.89
CA GLU A 154 2.11 -5.34 12.74
C GLU A 154 2.58 -5.88 14.10
N LYS A 155 3.49 -6.86 14.10
CA LYS A 155 4.04 -7.43 15.34
C LYS A 155 4.87 -6.42 16.13
N SER A 156 5.63 -5.57 15.45
CA SER A 156 6.39 -4.50 16.10
C SER A 156 5.47 -3.45 16.73
N HIS A 157 4.28 -3.24 16.18
CA HIS A 157 3.26 -2.34 16.74
C HIS A 157 2.68 -2.91 18.03
N GLU A 158 2.33 -4.21 18.05
CA GLU A 158 1.84 -4.89 19.25
C GLU A 158 2.83 -4.76 20.41
N MET A 159 4.12 -4.98 20.13
CA MET A 159 5.20 -4.80 21.12
C MET A 159 5.34 -3.36 21.59
N TYR A 160 5.23 -2.39 20.66
CA TYR A 160 5.25 -0.97 20.99
C TYR A 160 4.11 -0.60 21.95
N GLN A 161 2.89 -1.05 21.66
CA GLN A 161 1.71 -0.76 22.49
C GLN A 161 1.83 -1.38 23.88
N SER A 162 2.34 -2.61 23.99
CA SER A 162 2.60 -3.27 25.27
C SER A 162 3.58 -2.48 26.14
N LEU A 163 4.68 -1.98 25.56
CA LEU A 163 5.65 -1.15 26.27
C LEU A 163 5.04 0.20 26.68
N HIS A 164 4.29 0.83 25.79
CA HIS A 164 3.63 2.11 26.04
C HIS A 164 2.62 2.04 27.18
N GLN A 165 1.82 0.96 27.24
CA GLN A 165 0.87 0.70 28.31
C GLN A 165 1.56 0.43 29.65
N THR A 166 2.68 -0.32 29.63
CA THR A 166 3.47 -0.62 30.84
C THR A 166 4.07 0.64 31.46
N GLN A 167 4.52 1.59 30.62
CA GLN A 167 5.04 2.89 31.08
C GLN A 167 3.93 3.81 31.63
N ARG A 168 2.67 3.61 31.22
CA ARG A 168 1.48 4.35 31.70
C ARG A 168 0.80 3.73 32.92
N SER A 169 1.50 2.92 33.73
CA SER A 169 0.94 2.30 34.93
C SER A 169 0.30 3.33 35.90
N PRO A 170 -0.82 3.04 36.59
CA PRO A 170 -1.74 4.03 37.20
C PRO A 170 -1.21 4.84 38.41
N ARG A 171 0.10 4.87 38.65
CA ARG A 171 0.70 5.61 39.77
C ARG A 171 0.96 7.09 39.46
N ASP A 172 0.49 7.58 38.32
CA ASP A 172 0.48 9.01 38.06
C ASP A 172 -0.58 9.67 38.96
N PRO A 173 -0.20 10.63 39.83
CA PRO A 173 -1.13 11.25 40.76
C PRO A 173 -2.22 11.98 39.98
N VAL A 174 -3.47 11.59 40.23
CA VAL A 174 -4.67 12.30 39.79
C VAL A 174 -4.61 13.72 40.36
N VAL A 175 -4.23 14.70 39.54
CA VAL A 175 -4.32 16.12 39.91
C VAL A 175 -5.79 16.51 39.88
N VAL A 176 -6.41 16.49 41.06
CA VAL A 176 -7.73 17.07 41.28
C VAL A 176 -7.63 18.59 41.09
N PRO A 177 -8.50 19.22 40.27
CA PRO A 177 -8.58 20.67 40.21
C PRO A 177 -9.16 21.20 41.52
N SER A 178 -8.29 21.55 42.48
CA SER A 178 -8.66 22.46 43.55
C SER A 178 -8.77 23.85 42.93
N GLY A 179 -10.01 24.29 42.70
CA GLY A 179 -10.28 25.59 42.10
C GLY A 179 -9.84 26.73 42.99
N SER A 180 -8.98 27.60 42.46
CA SER A 180 -9.12 29.08 42.49
C SER A 180 -8.00 29.73 41.67
N ASP A 181 -8.44 30.67 40.84
CA ASP A 181 -7.74 31.84 40.29
C ASP A 181 -6.77 31.72 39.09
N ASP A 182 -7.31 32.18 37.96
CA ASP A 182 -6.73 32.99 36.89
C ASP A 182 -5.20 33.13 36.84
N THR A 183 -4.56 32.26 36.05
CA THR A 183 -3.42 32.65 35.22
C THR A 183 -3.46 31.89 33.89
N LYS A 184 -3.71 32.61 32.80
CA LYS A 184 -3.59 32.11 31.43
C LYS A 184 -2.12 31.87 31.11
N VAL A 185 -1.60 30.71 31.46
CA VAL A 185 -0.36 30.19 30.89
C VAL A 185 -0.75 29.51 29.57
N HIS A 186 -0.32 30.08 28.45
CA HIS A 186 -0.25 29.34 27.18
C HIS A 186 0.75 28.20 27.37
N GLN A 187 0.28 27.04 27.84
CA GLN A 187 1.03 25.81 27.68
C GLN A 187 0.94 25.43 26.20
N ASN A 188 2.03 25.69 25.47
CA ASN A 188 2.33 24.91 24.28
C ASN A 188 2.24 23.44 24.69
N SER A 189 1.25 22.73 24.13
CA SER A 189 0.99 21.32 24.43
C SER A 189 2.02 20.42 23.73
N HIS A 190 3.30 20.61 24.05
CA HIS A 190 4.32 19.60 23.86
C HIS A 190 4.50 18.89 25.19
N HIS A 191 3.79 17.77 25.35
CA HIS A 191 3.93 16.91 26.52
C HIS A 191 5.38 16.36 26.57
N PRO A 192 6.10 16.50 27.68
CA PRO A 192 7.38 15.82 27.87
C PRO A 192 7.09 14.34 28.14
N GLY A 193 6.79 13.55 27.10
CA GLY A 193 6.14 12.27 27.34
C GLY A 193 5.89 11.32 26.17
N ASP A 194 6.11 11.70 24.92
CA ASP A 194 5.65 10.87 23.80
C ASP A 194 6.70 9.82 23.36
N GLY A 195 6.26 8.59 23.09
CA GLY A 195 7.11 7.47 22.66
C GLY A 195 7.56 6.49 23.76
N VAL A 196 8.09 5.33 23.37
CA VAL A 196 8.67 4.34 24.31
C VAL A 196 10.20 4.51 24.40
N ASP A 197 10.85 3.90 25.39
CA ASP A 197 12.31 3.85 25.46
C ASP A 197 12.85 3.04 24.26
N ALA A 198 13.76 3.64 23.48
CA ALA A 198 14.17 3.06 22.21
C ALA A 198 15.02 1.79 22.39
N THR A 199 15.78 1.69 23.49
CA THR A 199 16.57 0.50 23.80
C THR A 199 15.68 -0.66 24.23
N GLN A 200 14.67 -0.39 25.06
CA GLN A 200 13.66 -1.38 25.43
C GLN A 200 12.86 -1.85 24.21
N TYR A 201 12.49 -0.93 23.32
CA TYR A 201 11.78 -1.27 22.10
C TYR A 201 12.62 -2.15 21.17
N PHE A 202 13.90 -1.81 20.96
CA PHE A 202 14.81 -2.66 20.17
C PHE A 202 14.92 -4.08 20.75
N ARG A 203 15.06 -4.21 22.08
CA ARG A 203 15.11 -5.52 22.75
C ARG A 203 13.83 -6.34 22.55
N ALA A 204 12.68 -5.67 22.53
CA ALA A 204 11.40 -6.34 22.30
C ALA A 204 11.28 -6.86 20.85
N ILE A 205 11.67 -6.07 19.85
CA ILE A 205 11.55 -6.46 18.42
C ILE A 205 12.68 -7.36 17.92
N TYR A 206 13.84 -7.40 18.60
CA TYR A 206 15.01 -8.19 18.18
C TYR A 206 14.68 -9.67 17.91
N PRO A 207 13.92 -10.40 18.76
CA PRO A 207 13.54 -11.78 18.51
C PRO A 207 12.69 -11.99 17.24
N LEU A 208 11.99 -10.96 16.74
CA LEU A 208 11.24 -11.05 15.49
C LEU A 208 12.19 -11.18 14.29
N CYS A 209 13.38 -10.61 14.36
CA CYS A 209 14.34 -10.60 13.26
C CYS A 209 15.05 -11.96 13.09
N ASP A 210 15.17 -12.74 14.16
CA ASP A 210 15.86 -14.04 14.14
C ASP A 210 14.95 -15.23 13.81
N ARG A 211 13.62 -15.08 13.97
CA ARG A 211 12.68 -16.22 14.03
C ARG A 211 11.54 -16.19 13.01
N SER A 212 11.56 -15.25 12.07
CA SER A 212 10.38 -14.92 11.27
C SER A 212 10.28 -15.68 9.95
N ASN A 213 9.05 -16.12 9.64
CA ASN A 213 8.65 -16.60 8.31
C ASN A 213 8.30 -15.45 7.35
N PHE A 214 8.66 -14.22 7.72
CA PHE A 214 8.31 -12.99 7.01
C PHE A 214 9.55 -12.10 6.90
N SER A 215 9.52 -11.16 5.96
CA SER A 215 10.62 -10.21 5.75
C SER A 215 10.81 -9.30 6.96
N THR A 216 12.06 -9.08 7.37
CA THR A 216 12.39 -8.15 8.45
C THR A 216 13.50 -7.19 8.03
N PRO A 217 13.49 -5.93 8.52
CA PRO A 217 14.60 -5.02 8.33
C PRO A 217 15.92 -5.60 8.90
N PRO A 218 17.09 -5.31 8.29
CA PRO A 218 18.37 -5.75 8.84
C PRO A 218 18.60 -5.23 10.26
N VAL A 219 18.92 -6.15 11.17
CA VAL A 219 19.08 -5.88 12.61
C VAL A 219 20.08 -4.76 12.91
N ASN A 220 21.18 -4.70 12.16
CA ASN A 220 22.19 -3.65 12.31
C ASN A 220 21.61 -2.27 12.01
N VAL A 221 20.74 -2.15 11.01
CA VAL A 221 20.09 -0.90 10.63
C VAL A 221 19.04 -0.50 11.67
N LEU A 222 18.26 -1.47 12.19
CA LEU A 222 17.33 -1.22 13.29
C LEU A 222 18.04 -0.71 14.55
N LYS A 223 19.19 -1.31 14.88
CA LYS A 223 20.03 -0.88 16.00
C LYS A 223 20.53 0.55 15.80
N GLU A 224 21.04 0.87 14.61
CA GLU A 224 21.49 2.23 14.26
C GLU A 224 20.34 3.24 14.42
N ILE A 225 19.14 2.94 13.91
CA ILE A 225 17.96 3.82 14.02
C ILE A 225 17.56 4.07 15.48
N LEU A 226 17.44 3.00 16.29
CA LEU A 226 16.90 3.10 17.64
C LEU A 226 17.90 3.57 18.68
N PHE A 227 19.21 3.33 18.51
CA PHE A 227 20.21 3.71 19.51
C PHE A 227 20.63 5.19 19.39
N ASN A 228 20.22 5.87 18.31
CA ASN A 228 20.47 7.29 18.10
C ASN A 228 19.51 8.20 18.88
N VAL A 229 18.44 7.64 19.46
CA VAL A 229 17.41 8.40 20.18
C VAL A 229 17.10 7.75 21.53
N PRO A 230 16.82 8.52 22.60
CA PRO A 230 16.45 7.95 23.89
C PRO A 230 15.02 7.38 23.86
N ARG A 231 14.10 8.06 23.16
CA ARG A 231 12.70 7.67 23.02
C ARG A 231 12.27 7.75 21.57
N VAL A 232 11.30 6.93 21.20
CA VAL A 232 10.81 6.82 19.83
C VAL A 232 9.29 6.63 19.82
N SER A 233 8.58 7.37 18.96
CA SER A 233 7.18 7.08 18.65
C SER A 233 7.11 6.00 17.56
N PHE A 234 6.00 5.26 17.49
CA PHE A 234 5.88 4.17 16.52
C PHE A 234 6.01 4.67 15.06
N TYR A 235 5.28 5.73 14.70
CA TYR A 235 5.38 6.29 13.35
C TYR A 235 6.69 7.05 13.12
N GLY A 236 7.33 7.60 14.16
CA GLY A 236 8.69 8.14 14.06
C GLY A 236 9.73 7.06 13.75
N PHE A 237 9.57 5.86 14.31
CA PHE A 237 10.39 4.68 13.99
C PHE A 237 10.18 4.25 12.53
N LEU A 238 8.93 4.08 12.09
CA LEU A 238 8.63 3.68 10.71
C LEU A 238 9.10 4.72 9.68
N MET A 239 8.95 6.01 9.99
CA MET A 239 9.48 7.11 9.18
C MET A 239 11.01 7.03 9.06
N SER A 240 11.70 6.67 10.15
CA SER A 240 13.16 6.51 10.14
C SER A 240 13.60 5.30 9.29
N ILE A 241 12.81 4.21 9.29
CA ILE A 241 13.01 3.07 8.40
C ILE A 241 12.80 3.49 6.93
N ALA A 242 11.71 4.20 6.63
CA ALA A 242 11.38 4.65 5.27
C ALA A 242 12.42 5.61 4.68
N LYS A 243 13.09 6.41 5.52
CA LYS A 243 14.16 7.33 5.12
C LYS A 243 15.54 6.68 5.00
N SER A 244 15.69 5.42 5.39
CA SER A 244 16.99 4.75 5.40
C SER A 244 17.34 4.17 4.04
N GLU A 245 18.40 4.68 3.42
CA GLU A 245 18.95 4.13 2.16
C GLU A 245 19.35 2.66 2.32
N ARG A 246 19.87 2.25 3.48
CA ARG A 246 20.25 0.84 3.72
C ARG A 246 19.05 -0.10 3.73
N ILE A 247 17.87 0.40 4.14
CA ILE A 247 16.62 -0.35 4.04
C ILE A 247 16.20 -0.44 2.58
N ASN A 248 16.28 0.66 1.85
CA ASN A 248 15.97 0.68 0.41
C ASN A 248 16.87 -0.30 -0.37
N GLU A 249 18.18 -0.28 -0.12
CA GLU A 249 19.16 -1.23 -0.68
C GLU A 249 18.86 -2.68 -0.31
N HIS A 250 18.43 -2.93 0.93
CA HIS A 250 18.08 -4.27 1.39
C HIS A 250 16.86 -4.85 0.65
N ILE A 251 15.85 -4.02 0.37
CA ILE A 251 14.69 -4.42 -0.44
C ILE A 251 15.10 -4.53 -1.92
N GLY A 252 15.96 -3.62 -2.39
CA GLY A 252 16.72 -3.75 -3.64
C GLY A 252 15.92 -3.53 -4.94
N ARG A 253 14.74 -2.90 -4.88
CA ARG A 253 13.86 -2.73 -6.05
C ARG A 253 13.69 -1.30 -6.54
N LEU A 254 13.77 -0.32 -5.65
CA LEU A 254 13.74 1.10 -6.01
C LEU A 254 15.16 1.67 -6.14
N PRO A 255 15.37 2.69 -6.98
CA PRO A 255 16.62 3.44 -7.00
C PRO A 255 16.90 4.18 -5.70
N SER A 256 18.12 4.72 -5.59
CA SER A 256 18.47 5.68 -4.55
C SER A 256 17.61 6.94 -4.64
N LYS A 257 17.50 7.72 -3.55
CA LYS A 257 16.69 8.96 -3.58
C LYS A 257 17.17 9.98 -4.62
N ALA A 258 18.47 9.99 -4.92
CA ALA A 258 19.05 10.86 -5.95
C ALA A 258 18.57 10.46 -7.36
N GLU A 259 18.46 9.16 -7.64
CA GLU A 259 18.13 8.63 -8.96
C GLU A 259 16.62 8.30 -9.12
N LEU A 260 15.84 8.40 -8.04
CA LEU A 260 14.42 8.02 -8.00
C LEU A 260 13.60 8.70 -9.11
N LEU A 261 13.91 9.96 -9.37
CA LEU A 261 13.23 10.80 -10.35
C LEU A 261 14.02 10.89 -11.67
N GLU A 262 15.08 10.11 -11.84
CA GLU A 262 15.88 10.07 -13.06
C GLU A 262 15.40 8.94 -14.00
N GLY A 263 15.93 8.89 -15.23
CA GLY A 263 15.59 7.87 -16.22
C GLY A 263 14.61 8.31 -17.32
N ALA A 264 14.90 7.89 -18.55
CA ALA A 264 14.19 8.24 -19.79
C ALA A 264 12.84 7.50 -19.92
N ASP A 265 11.88 8.09 -20.64
CA ASP A 265 10.54 7.55 -20.87
C ASP A 265 10.50 6.26 -21.72
N ALA A 266 11.64 5.88 -22.31
CA ALA A 266 11.76 4.76 -23.24
C ALA A 266 11.48 3.38 -22.61
N ASP A 267 11.63 3.22 -21.30
CA ASP A 267 11.42 1.93 -20.63
C ASP A 267 9.95 1.48 -20.63
N LEU A 268 8.99 2.39 -20.83
CA LEU A 268 7.57 2.06 -20.97
C LEU A 268 7.19 1.74 -22.43
N THR A 269 7.83 2.39 -23.42
CA THR A 269 7.52 2.22 -24.86
C THR A 269 8.20 1.01 -25.50
N VAL A 270 9.39 0.61 -25.02
CA VAL A 270 10.01 -0.68 -25.44
C VAL A 270 9.17 -1.86 -24.96
N GLN A 271 8.48 -1.71 -23.82
CA GLN A 271 7.49 -2.68 -23.40
C GLN A 271 6.25 -2.65 -24.29
N GLU A 272 5.68 -1.52 -24.72
CA GLU A 272 4.53 -1.53 -25.67
C GLU A 272 4.79 -2.33 -26.96
N ALA A 273 6.00 -2.22 -27.53
CA ALA A 273 6.39 -3.00 -28.72
C ALA A 273 6.62 -4.49 -28.42
N THR A 274 6.98 -4.83 -27.18
CA THR A 274 7.07 -6.22 -26.70
C THR A 274 5.71 -6.75 -26.23
N ILE A 275 4.80 -5.87 -25.79
CA ILE A 275 3.44 -6.14 -25.27
C ILE A 275 2.51 -6.56 -26.40
N GLN A 276 2.72 -6.15 -27.66
CA GLN A 276 1.99 -6.77 -28.76
C GLN A 276 2.38 -8.23 -29.01
N ASN A 277 3.53 -8.70 -28.50
CA ASN A 277 4.05 -10.06 -28.74
C ASN A 277 4.29 -10.92 -27.48
N HIS A 278 4.27 -10.36 -26.26
CA HIS A 278 4.64 -11.04 -25.01
C HIS A 278 3.95 -10.45 -23.75
N VAL A 279 2.64 -10.16 -23.82
CA VAL A 279 1.84 -10.14 -22.57
C VAL A 279 1.80 -11.58 -22.07
N SER A 280 2.21 -11.86 -20.82
CA SER A 280 1.67 -13.01 -20.09
C SER A 280 0.16 -12.80 -20.10
N PRO A 281 -0.61 -13.57 -20.89
CA PRO A 281 -1.96 -13.15 -21.16
C PRO A 281 -2.73 -13.22 -19.83
N THR A 282 -3.23 -12.07 -19.41
CA THR A 282 -4.08 -11.94 -18.23
C THR A 282 -5.37 -11.42 -18.79
N VAL A 283 -6.39 -12.27 -18.70
CA VAL A 283 -7.70 -12.08 -19.31
C VAL A 283 -8.31 -10.76 -18.83
N ARG A 284 -8.76 -9.95 -19.79
CA ARG A 284 -9.61 -8.78 -19.55
C ARG A 284 -10.96 -9.26 -18.99
N LEU A 285 -11.37 -8.75 -17.83
CA LEU A 285 -12.76 -8.88 -17.38
C LEU A 285 -13.70 -8.29 -18.45
N SER A 286 -14.54 -9.14 -19.02
CA SER A 286 -15.53 -8.77 -20.02
C SER A 286 -16.85 -8.38 -19.33
N ASN A 287 -17.18 -7.09 -19.37
CA ASN A 287 -18.54 -6.63 -19.09
C ASN A 287 -19.44 -7.01 -20.26
N SER A 288 -20.30 -8.00 -20.04
CA SER A 288 -21.31 -8.46 -20.99
C SER A 288 -22.49 -7.47 -21.03
N THR A 289 -22.70 -6.85 -22.20
CA THR A 289 -24.04 -6.44 -22.64
C THR A 289 -24.28 -6.98 -24.05
N ASN A 290 -25.29 -7.83 -24.13
CA ASN A 290 -25.86 -8.43 -25.33
C ASN A 290 -26.11 -7.41 -26.47
N THR A 291 -25.87 -7.81 -27.72
CA THR A 291 -26.93 -7.97 -28.73
C THR A 291 -26.47 -8.79 -29.95
N ASN A 292 -27.33 -9.73 -30.33
CA ASN A 292 -27.34 -10.56 -31.54
C ASN A 292 -27.04 -9.82 -32.87
N THR A 293 -26.40 -10.51 -33.82
CA THR A 293 -27.04 -10.99 -35.07
C THR A 293 -26.09 -11.82 -35.96
N LYS A 294 -26.64 -12.90 -36.51
CA LYS A 294 -26.04 -13.84 -37.47
C LYS A 294 -25.89 -13.21 -38.87
N SER A 295 -24.86 -13.60 -39.65
CA SER A 295 -25.01 -14.07 -41.05
C SER A 295 -23.72 -14.63 -41.67
N LYS A 296 -23.93 -15.54 -42.63
CA LYS A 296 -23.06 -16.56 -43.28
C LYS A 296 -21.97 -16.03 -44.26
N ALA A 297 -20.85 -16.79 -44.33
CA ALA A 297 -20.12 -17.39 -45.50
C ALA A 297 -20.11 -16.66 -46.87
N HIS A 298 -19.09 -16.64 -47.76
CA HIS A 298 -17.78 -17.31 -47.99
C HIS A 298 -17.06 -16.57 -49.19
N PRO A 299 -15.90 -17.01 -49.76
CA PRO A 299 -14.74 -16.18 -50.13
C PRO A 299 -14.59 -15.86 -51.64
N ILE A 300 -13.58 -15.06 -52.05
CA ILE A 300 -12.80 -15.18 -53.30
C ILE A 300 -11.52 -14.30 -53.27
N SER A 301 -10.54 -14.77 -54.04
CA SER A 301 -9.10 -14.49 -54.15
C SER A 301 -8.65 -13.16 -54.76
N ALA A 302 -7.41 -12.77 -54.40
CA ALA A 302 -6.32 -12.13 -55.16
C ALA A 302 -6.57 -10.92 -56.09
N THR A 303 -5.85 -9.82 -55.84
CA THR A 303 -4.80 -9.20 -56.70
C THR A 303 -4.49 -7.75 -56.26
N ASN A 304 -3.20 -7.40 -56.20
CA ASN A 304 -2.65 -6.02 -56.24
C ASN A 304 -2.29 -5.71 -57.73
N PRO A 305 -1.91 -4.48 -58.18
CA PRO A 305 -1.41 -3.30 -57.44
C PRO A 305 -1.82 -1.89 -57.96
N THR A 306 -1.35 -0.85 -57.25
CA THR A 306 -1.03 0.54 -57.72
C THR A 306 -2.17 1.53 -58.01
N GLU A 307 -2.27 2.62 -57.23
CA GLU A 307 -2.13 4.02 -57.69
C GLU A 307 -2.37 5.04 -56.55
N ALA A 308 -1.66 6.16 -56.64
CA ALA A 308 -1.61 7.26 -55.67
C ALA A 308 -2.87 8.15 -55.67
N PRO A 309 -3.18 8.89 -54.58
CA PRO A 309 -4.23 9.91 -54.61
C PRO A 309 -3.66 11.34 -54.75
N GLN A 310 -4.22 12.10 -55.69
CA GLN A 310 -4.24 13.57 -55.72
C GLN A 310 -5.70 14.05 -55.70
N ASN A 311 -6.06 14.93 -54.75
CA ASN A 311 -6.81 16.18 -54.94
C ASN A 311 -7.37 16.69 -53.58
N VAL A 312 -6.94 17.87 -53.09
CA VAL A 312 -7.56 19.21 -53.24
C VAL A 312 -8.71 19.50 -52.22
N TYR A 313 -8.36 20.31 -51.20
CA TYR A 313 -9.05 21.40 -50.42
C TYR A 313 -10.58 21.68 -50.56
N PRO A 314 -11.27 22.52 -49.70
CA PRO A 314 -10.84 23.39 -48.57
C PRO A 314 -11.84 23.55 -47.35
N THR A 315 -11.44 24.41 -46.37
CA THR A 315 -12.27 25.33 -45.51
C THR A 315 -13.14 24.71 -44.38
N GLN A 316 -13.41 25.32 -43.21
CA GLN A 316 -13.45 26.73 -42.79
C GLN A 316 -13.55 26.84 -41.23
N ARG A 317 -13.17 27.99 -40.68
CA ARG A 317 -13.40 28.48 -39.29
C ARG A 317 -13.88 29.95 -39.42
N PRO A 318 -14.29 30.66 -38.35
CA PRO A 318 -15.42 30.60 -37.40
C PRO A 318 -16.49 31.69 -37.71
N PRO A 319 -17.34 32.13 -36.76
CA PRO A 319 -17.01 33.41 -36.11
C PRO A 319 -17.37 33.52 -34.59
N SER A 320 -16.78 34.55 -33.96
CA SER A 320 -16.99 35.03 -32.58
C SER A 320 -17.91 36.25 -32.50
N ALA A 321 -18.41 36.57 -31.29
CA ALA A 321 -18.89 37.86 -30.71
C ALA A 321 -20.26 37.68 -29.99
N ASN A 322 -20.64 38.32 -28.87
CA ASN A 322 -20.08 39.39 -28.04
C ASN A 322 -20.89 39.48 -26.71
N GLN A 323 -20.19 39.79 -25.60
CA GLN A 323 -20.52 40.75 -24.53
C GLN A 323 -21.81 40.71 -23.65
N ARG A 324 -21.53 40.86 -22.33
CA ARG A 324 -22.09 41.81 -21.32
C ARG A 324 -23.29 41.41 -20.43
N LYS A 325 -23.05 41.25 -19.12
CA LYS A 325 -23.43 42.19 -18.01
C LYS A 325 -23.46 41.49 -16.62
N THR A 326 -22.72 42.03 -15.64
CA THR A 326 -23.02 42.05 -14.18
C THR A 326 -24.05 43.18 -13.88
N PRO A 327 -24.54 43.51 -12.65
CA PRO A 327 -24.38 43.01 -11.26
C PRO A 327 -25.80 42.87 -10.55
N PRO A 328 -26.07 43.02 -9.22
CA PRO A 328 -25.23 43.30 -8.03
C PRO A 328 -25.49 42.51 -6.73
N SER A 329 -24.58 42.75 -5.78
CA SER A 329 -24.59 42.45 -4.34
C SER A 329 -25.70 43.17 -3.55
N ARG A 330 -26.23 42.53 -2.49
CA ARG A 330 -26.78 43.26 -1.33
C ARG A 330 -26.67 42.45 -0.02
N SER A 331 -26.18 43.16 0.98
CA SER A 331 -26.05 42.89 2.41
C SER A 331 -27.37 42.56 3.14
N GLY A 332 -27.30 41.76 4.20
CA GLY A 332 -28.36 41.67 5.22
C GLY A 332 -28.02 40.72 6.36
N ALA A 333 -27.52 41.26 7.47
CA ALA A 333 -27.48 40.58 8.77
C ALA A 333 -28.87 40.60 9.42
N VAL A 334 -29.35 39.46 9.93
CA VAL A 334 -30.41 39.42 10.96
C VAL A 334 -30.19 38.21 11.88
N ASN A 335 -30.03 38.52 13.17
CA ASN A 335 -30.09 37.61 14.32
C ASN A 335 -31.39 36.81 14.36
N ASN A 336 -31.34 35.58 14.86
CA ASN A 336 -32.32 35.16 15.88
C ASN A 336 -31.84 33.95 16.68
N SER A 337 -31.59 34.21 17.96
CA SER A 337 -31.51 33.25 19.04
C SER A 337 -32.90 33.08 19.64
N PHE A 338 -33.43 31.86 19.79
CA PHE A 338 -34.37 31.48 20.86
C PHE A 338 -34.35 29.94 20.99
N LYS A 339 -33.66 29.39 22.00
CA LYS A 339 -34.11 29.06 23.37
C LYS A 339 -34.98 27.78 23.47
N VAL A 340 -34.33 26.72 23.98
CA VAL A 340 -34.74 25.84 25.10
C VAL A 340 -36.04 25.03 24.97
N ARG A 341 -35.89 23.71 25.10
CA ARG A 341 -36.63 22.96 26.13
C ARG A 341 -35.88 21.72 26.63
N ARG A 342 -35.66 21.73 27.95
CA ARG A 342 -35.26 20.61 28.80
C ARG A 342 -36.34 19.52 28.80
N GLY A 343 -35.92 18.27 28.89
CA GLY A 343 -36.72 17.15 29.37
C GLY A 343 -35.84 16.25 30.22
N ALA A 344 -36.20 16.10 31.49
CA ALA A 344 -35.44 15.41 32.53
C ALA A 344 -36.11 14.07 32.89
N VAL A 345 -35.27 13.06 33.14
CA VAL A 345 -35.33 12.04 34.22
C VAL A 345 -36.50 11.03 34.25
N LYS A 346 -36.13 9.74 34.19
CA LYS A 346 -36.50 8.62 35.10
C LYS A 346 -35.49 7.49 34.82
N LYS A 347 -34.54 7.16 35.70
CA LYS A 347 -34.64 6.33 36.93
C LYS A 347 -35.55 5.12 36.73
N ASP A 348 -34.94 3.95 36.54
CA ASP A 348 -35.32 2.77 37.30
C ASP A 348 -34.10 1.90 37.59
N SER A 349 -34.14 1.40 38.82
CA SER A 349 -33.18 0.60 39.56
C SER A 349 -33.71 -0.82 39.65
N THR A 350 -32.85 -1.81 39.51
CA THR A 350 -33.06 -3.11 40.15
C THR A 350 -31.71 -3.71 40.51
N ASP A 351 -31.46 -3.72 41.81
CA ASP A 351 -30.64 -4.71 42.49
C ASP A 351 -31.19 -6.11 42.20
N GLU A 352 -30.31 -7.10 42.00
CA GLU A 352 -30.46 -8.37 42.71
C GLU A 352 -29.11 -9.10 42.80
N SER A 353 -28.96 -9.76 43.93
CA SER A 353 -27.77 -10.26 44.58
C SER A 353 -27.70 -11.79 44.52
N SER A 354 -26.47 -12.32 44.56
CA SER A 354 -26.03 -13.51 45.32
C SER A 354 -26.88 -14.79 45.31
N SER A 355 -26.30 -15.92 44.88
CA SER A 355 -25.82 -17.00 45.77
C SER A 355 -25.37 -18.25 45.01
N ASP A 356 -24.33 -18.88 45.56
CA ASP A 356 -23.98 -20.32 45.61
C ASP A 356 -24.56 -21.28 44.56
N ASP A 357 -23.65 -22.06 43.96
CA ASP A 357 -23.78 -23.52 44.07
C ASP A 357 -22.41 -24.20 44.14
N THR A 358 -22.36 -25.14 45.07
CA THR A 358 -21.23 -25.96 45.49
C THR A 358 -21.36 -27.30 44.77
N GLU A 359 -20.31 -27.84 44.15
CA GLU A 359 -20.26 -29.27 43.87
C GLU A 359 -18.88 -29.88 44.18
N GLU A 360 -18.98 -30.94 44.97
CA GLU A 360 -18.02 -31.97 45.39
C GLU A 360 -17.14 -32.50 44.24
N SER A 361 -15.83 -32.63 44.46
CA SER A 361 -15.14 -33.82 45.02
C SER A 361 -15.07 -35.02 44.06
N SER A 362 -13.85 -35.44 43.74
CA SER A 362 -13.31 -36.80 43.97
C SER A 362 -12.01 -37.05 43.18
N ASP A 363 -11.08 -37.68 43.90
CA ASP A 363 -10.06 -38.65 43.47
C ASP A 363 -8.89 -38.16 42.59
N THR A 364 -7.62 -38.45 42.91
CA THR A 364 -7.09 -39.77 43.28
C THR A 364 -5.67 -39.63 43.87
N ASN A 365 -5.41 -40.43 44.92
CA ASN A 365 -4.14 -40.81 45.60
C ASN A 365 -2.80 -40.16 45.23
#